data_AF-U5Q8Z9-F1
#
_entry.id   AF-U5Q8Z9-F1
#
_cell.length_a   1.000
_cell.length_b   1.000
_cell.length_c   1.000
_cell.angle_alpha   90.00
_cell.angle_beta   90.00
_cell.angle_gamma   90.00
#
_symmetry.space_group_name_H-M   'P 1'
#
loop_
_entity.id
_entity.type
_entity.pdbx_description
1 polymer ?
#
loop_
_entity_poly.entity_id
_entity_poly.type
_entity_poly.pdbx_seq_one_letter_code
_entity_poly.pdbx_strand_id
1 'polypeptide(L)'
;MDNNYKIAVFYYTQTGQLLNILRSLLKPLENEGCTVIYKTIEPVTPFPFPWTSDAFYQAFPECRQGIPCEIKSMDYSDVSDADLVVIGLQPWFLSPSIPVSSFLQHPAAKEYLNGKKVITVVGTRNMWVSCHDNINNYLIKSNSNWVGNITLEDRHNNLVSVLTIFRWLIDGIKEKTKYLPEAGVSQEDIDNVSNIAPEILKSLRENEFNTLQKRIVEKGGVVFHYSLYQIERVGHKMFGIWSGFVLKKGGFNDPARARRLKLFSWYLMFVLFVISPVGSFVLWLLFPLRRKSLSQIRKKYLYLYD
;
A
#
# COMPACT_ATOMS: atom_id res chain seq x y z
N MET A 1 23.92 17.67 -21.04
CA MET A 1 22.66 18.40 -20.80
C MET A 1 22.19 17.96 -19.43
N ASP A 2 22.38 18.80 -18.43
CA ASP A 2 21.93 18.54 -17.06
C ASP A 2 20.40 18.61 -17.04
N ASN A 3 19.76 17.50 -17.37
CA ASN A 3 18.30 17.41 -17.27
C ASN A 3 17.96 17.23 -15.79
N ASN A 4 17.67 18.35 -15.11
CA ASN A 4 17.23 18.38 -13.72
C ASN A 4 15.73 18.05 -13.63
N TYR A 5 15.36 16.77 -13.80
CA TYR A 5 13.98 16.32 -13.63
C TYR A 5 13.51 16.50 -12.19
N LYS A 6 12.28 16.96 -12.00
CA LYS A 6 11.70 17.16 -10.67
C LYS A 6 10.69 16.07 -10.34
N ILE A 7 10.88 15.42 -9.18
CA ILE A 7 10.05 14.34 -8.68
C ILE A 7 9.40 14.76 -7.36
N ALA A 8 8.07 14.77 -7.32
CA ALA A 8 7.31 15.04 -6.10
C ALA A 8 6.93 13.72 -5.42
N VAL A 9 7.30 13.54 -4.16
CA VAL A 9 7.03 12.32 -3.41
C VAL A 9 6.04 12.61 -2.29
N PHE A 10 4.86 12.01 -2.34
CA PHE A 10 3.86 12.10 -1.27
C PHE A 10 3.78 10.77 -0.55
N TYR A 11 3.92 10.76 0.77
CA TYR A 11 3.90 9.51 1.53
C TYR A 11 3.37 9.67 2.94
N TYR A 12 2.88 8.58 3.50
CA TYR A 12 2.58 8.46 4.92
C TYR A 12 3.26 7.21 5.47
N THR A 13 3.98 7.30 6.58
CA THR A 13 4.59 6.13 7.22
C THR A 13 4.56 6.25 8.74
N GLN A 14 4.17 5.16 9.40
CA GLN A 14 4.23 5.08 10.87
C GLN A 14 5.56 4.54 11.36
N THR A 15 6.12 3.58 10.64
CA THR A 15 7.29 2.81 11.08
C THR A 15 8.59 3.26 10.43
N GLY A 16 8.52 4.20 9.48
CA GLY A 16 9.67 4.62 8.66
C GLY A 16 10.01 3.68 7.51
N GLN A 17 9.57 2.41 7.50
CA GLN A 17 9.94 1.45 6.45
C GLN A 17 9.59 1.91 5.04
N LEU A 18 8.41 2.47 4.83
CA LEU A 18 8.02 3.00 3.52
C LEU A 18 8.93 4.16 3.07
N LEU A 19 9.36 5.04 3.98
CA LEU A 19 10.29 6.11 3.65
C LEU A 19 11.66 5.55 3.26
N ASN A 20 12.12 4.48 3.92
CA ASN A 20 13.36 3.80 3.54
C ASN A 20 13.27 3.19 2.14
N ILE A 21 12.13 2.58 1.79
CA ILE A 21 11.86 2.05 0.43
C ILE A 21 11.92 3.18 -0.60
N LEU A 22 11.22 4.30 -0.35
CA LEU A 22 11.19 5.45 -1.24
C LEU A 22 12.59 6.04 -1.44
N ARG A 23 13.35 6.22 -0.35
CA ARG A 23 14.72 6.74 -0.40
C ARG A 23 15.64 5.80 -1.17
N SER A 24 15.57 4.49 -0.93
CA SER A 24 16.38 3.51 -1.66
C SER A 24 16.07 3.52 -3.16
N LEU A 25 14.79 3.60 -3.53
CA LEU A 25 14.35 3.70 -4.92
C LEU A 25 14.85 4.98 -5.60
N LEU A 26 14.75 6.12 -4.91
CA LEU A 26 14.92 7.44 -5.54
C LEU A 26 16.34 8.00 -5.41
N LYS A 27 17.15 7.48 -4.47
CA LYS A 27 18.54 7.93 -4.28
C LYS A 27 19.40 7.85 -5.56
N PRO A 28 19.32 6.80 -6.38
CA PRO A 28 20.07 6.78 -7.63
C PRO A 28 19.63 7.88 -8.62
N LEU A 29 18.36 8.29 -8.61
CA LEU A 29 17.88 9.40 -9.46
C LEU A 29 18.43 10.74 -8.99
N GLU A 30 18.51 10.97 -7.67
CA GLU A 30 19.17 12.16 -7.11
C GLU A 30 20.63 12.24 -7.53
N ASN A 31 21.35 11.12 -7.48
CA ASN A 31 22.76 11.04 -7.88
C ASN A 31 22.96 11.34 -9.38
N GLU A 32 21.94 11.07 -10.20
CA GLU A 32 21.88 11.37 -11.64
C GLU A 32 21.37 12.81 -11.92
N GLY A 33 21.23 13.63 -10.89
CA GLY A 33 20.88 15.05 -11.00
C GLY A 33 19.38 15.37 -10.96
N CYS A 34 18.51 14.41 -10.62
CA CYS A 34 17.09 14.71 -10.41
C CYS A 34 16.86 15.41 -9.07
N THR A 35 15.96 16.41 -9.04
CA THR A 35 15.49 17.04 -7.81
C THR A 35 14.32 16.23 -7.24
N VAL A 36 14.48 15.64 -6.05
CA VAL A 36 13.44 14.85 -5.38
C VAL A 36 12.94 15.61 -4.15
N ILE A 37 11.64 15.92 -4.11
CA ILE A 37 11.01 16.67 -3.02
C ILE A 37 10.05 15.74 -2.28
N TYR A 38 10.35 15.47 -1.01
CA TYR A 38 9.56 14.61 -0.13
C TYR A 38 8.55 15.44 0.69
N LYS A 39 7.27 15.10 0.57
CA LYS A 39 6.17 15.70 1.33
C LYS A 39 5.41 14.62 2.11
N THR A 40 5.43 14.74 3.43
CA THR A 40 4.71 13.83 4.33
C THR A 40 3.22 14.19 4.35
N ILE A 41 2.36 13.21 4.18
CA ILE A 41 0.92 13.33 4.42
C ILE A 41 0.71 13.24 5.93
N GLU A 42 0.26 14.32 6.56
CA GLU A 42 0.10 14.39 8.01
C GLU A 42 -1.38 14.49 8.41
N PRO A 43 -1.94 13.48 9.08
CA PRO A 43 -3.24 13.62 9.75
C PRO A 43 -3.20 14.72 10.80
N VAL A 44 -4.31 15.45 10.97
CA VAL A 44 -4.44 16.45 12.06
C VAL A 44 -4.33 15.74 13.42
N THR A 45 -5.00 14.59 13.55
CA THR A 45 -4.84 13.68 14.69
C THR A 45 -4.01 12.47 14.26
N PRO A 46 -2.75 12.34 14.73
CA PRO A 46 -1.88 11.23 14.33
C PRO A 46 -2.41 9.86 14.78
N PHE A 47 -2.24 8.85 13.94
CA PHE A 47 -2.43 7.45 14.34
C PHE A 47 -1.21 6.96 15.13
N PRO A 48 -1.39 6.32 16.29
CA PRO A 48 -0.28 5.97 17.18
C PRO A 48 0.62 4.90 16.58
N PHE A 49 1.90 4.95 16.96
CA PHE A 49 2.83 3.84 16.80
C PHE A 49 3.80 3.80 17.99
N PRO A 50 4.00 2.65 18.66
CA PRO A 50 3.22 1.42 18.50
C PRO A 50 1.72 1.63 18.78
N TRP A 51 0.89 0.78 18.20
CA TRP A 51 -0.56 0.81 18.33
C TRP A 51 -0.99 0.16 19.64
N THR A 52 -1.98 0.76 20.32
CA THR A 52 -2.79 -0.03 21.26
C THR A 52 -3.75 -0.92 20.47
N SER A 53 -4.12 -2.07 21.05
CA SER A 53 -5.12 -2.96 20.45
C SER A 53 -6.40 -2.21 20.09
N ASP A 54 -6.89 -1.38 21.00
CA ASP A 54 -8.09 -0.57 20.78
C ASP A 54 -7.91 0.40 19.62
N ALA A 55 -6.82 1.18 19.58
CA ALA A 55 -6.58 2.13 18.48
C ALA A 55 -6.47 1.43 17.12
N PHE A 56 -5.82 0.26 17.07
CA PHE A 56 -5.69 -0.54 15.86
C PHE A 56 -7.06 -0.94 15.29
N TYR A 57 -7.94 -1.50 16.13
CA TYR A 57 -9.28 -1.89 15.69
C TYR A 57 -10.22 -0.70 15.48
N GLN A 58 -10.02 0.42 16.18
CA GLN A 58 -10.80 1.65 15.94
C GLN A 58 -10.58 2.20 14.52
N ALA A 59 -9.39 2.03 13.92
CA ALA A 59 -9.11 2.46 12.56
C ALA A 59 -9.74 1.56 11.47
N PHE A 60 -10.12 0.33 11.81
CA PHE A 60 -10.60 -0.65 10.82
C PHE A 60 -11.79 -0.18 9.99
N PRO A 61 -12.91 0.31 10.57
CA PRO A 61 -14.11 0.57 9.80
C PRO A 61 -13.93 1.69 8.79
N GLU A 62 -13.33 2.80 9.21
CA GLU A 62 -13.04 3.97 8.39
C GLU A 62 -12.03 3.63 7.28
N CYS A 63 -10.94 2.93 7.61
CA CYS A 63 -9.95 2.50 6.63
C CYS A 63 -10.58 1.63 5.54
N ARG A 64 -11.35 0.62 5.94
CA ARG A 64 -11.97 -0.30 4.99
C ARG A 64 -13.00 0.40 4.11
N GLN A 65 -13.77 1.35 4.64
CA GLN A 65 -14.78 2.06 3.86
C GLN A 65 -14.24 3.28 3.10
N GLY A 66 -12.95 3.62 3.27
CA GLY A 66 -12.34 4.79 2.66
C GLY A 66 -12.87 6.11 3.21
N ILE A 67 -13.36 6.11 4.46
CA ILE A 67 -13.83 7.33 5.13
C ILE A 67 -12.60 8.20 5.44
N PRO A 68 -12.51 9.43 4.91
CA PRO A 68 -11.33 10.26 5.10
C PRO A 68 -11.24 10.78 6.54
N CYS A 69 -10.02 11.00 7.01
CA CYS A 69 -9.71 11.81 8.17
C CYS A 69 -9.26 13.21 7.73
N GLU A 70 -9.25 14.15 8.66
CA GLU A 70 -8.62 15.45 8.44
C GLU A 70 -7.10 15.31 8.32
N ILE A 71 -6.54 15.98 7.32
CA ILE A 71 -5.09 16.08 7.08
C ILE A 71 -4.68 17.55 7.14
N LYS A 72 -3.46 17.82 7.59
CA LYS A 72 -2.87 19.16 7.56
C LYS A 72 -2.77 19.64 6.11
N SER A 73 -2.93 20.95 5.91
CA SER A 73 -2.72 21.59 4.62
C SER A 73 -1.30 21.36 4.10
N MET A 74 -1.17 21.17 2.81
CA MET A 74 0.10 20.96 2.13
C MET A 74 0.31 22.03 1.08
N ASP A 75 1.50 22.62 1.05
CA ASP A 75 1.91 23.50 -0.05
C ASP A 75 2.42 22.65 -1.23
N TYR A 76 1.97 23.00 -2.43
CA TYR A 76 2.34 22.35 -3.69
C TYR A 76 3.19 23.26 -4.60
N SER A 77 3.50 24.49 -4.17
CA SER A 77 4.17 25.51 -5.00
C SER A 77 5.53 25.04 -5.56
N ASP A 78 6.35 24.44 -4.70
CA ASP A 78 7.68 23.89 -4.97
C ASP A 78 7.70 22.64 -5.89
N VAL A 79 6.55 21.99 -6.04
CA VAL A 79 6.35 20.75 -6.81
C VAL A 79 5.32 20.89 -7.93
N SER A 80 4.86 22.11 -8.21
CA SER A 80 3.83 22.40 -9.22
C SER A 80 4.26 21.97 -10.63
N ASP A 81 5.54 22.12 -10.93
CA ASP A 81 6.25 21.77 -12.16
C ASP A 81 6.85 20.36 -12.16
N ALA A 82 6.52 19.50 -11.20
CA ALA A 82 7.05 18.14 -11.16
C ALA A 82 6.73 17.33 -12.43
N ASP A 83 7.76 16.68 -12.98
CA ASP A 83 7.70 15.80 -14.16
C ASP A 83 7.07 14.44 -13.82
N LEU A 84 7.21 14.03 -12.57
CA LEU A 84 6.75 12.76 -12.05
C LEU A 84 6.30 12.90 -10.59
N VAL A 85 5.17 12.27 -10.26
CA VAL A 85 4.68 12.14 -8.90
C VAL A 85 4.86 10.70 -8.41
N VAL A 86 5.41 10.52 -7.22
CA VAL A 86 5.52 9.23 -6.53
C VAL A 86 4.63 9.25 -5.30
N ILE A 87 3.70 8.28 -5.22
CA ILE A 87 2.81 8.12 -4.06
C ILE A 87 3.24 6.87 -3.30
N GLY A 88 3.85 7.09 -2.14
CA GLY A 88 4.18 6.04 -1.20
C GLY A 88 2.97 5.68 -0.33
N LEU A 89 2.65 4.40 -0.25
CA LEU A 89 1.55 3.93 0.59
C LEU A 89 1.79 2.55 1.22
N GLN A 90 1.08 2.29 2.31
CA GLN A 90 0.98 0.98 2.94
C GLN A 90 -0.49 0.56 3.08
N PRO A 91 -0.83 -0.70 2.80
CA PRO A 91 -2.17 -1.20 3.05
C PRO A 91 -2.45 -1.37 4.55
N TRP A 92 -3.64 -0.95 4.99
CA TRP A 92 -4.25 -1.29 6.27
C TRP A 92 -5.57 -2.02 6.00
N PHE A 93 -5.81 -3.14 6.68
CA PHE A 93 -7.05 -3.90 6.55
C PHE A 93 -7.49 -4.18 5.09
N LEU A 94 -6.52 -4.48 4.21
CA LEU A 94 -6.73 -4.74 2.77
C LEU A 94 -7.23 -3.51 1.98
N SER A 95 -6.95 -2.31 2.46
CA SER A 95 -7.28 -1.02 1.84
C SER A 95 -6.12 -0.05 2.02
N PRO A 96 -6.04 1.07 1.28
CA PRO A 96 -5.02 2.09 1.56
C PRO A 96 -5.15 2.61 3.00
N SER A 97 -4.03 2.96 3.63
CA SER A 97 -4.06 3.61 4.93
C SER A 97 -4.96 4.85 4.91
N ILE A 98 -5.59 5.16 6.05
CA ILE A 98 -6.53 6.30 6.15
C ILE A 98 -5.86 7.60 5.67
N PRO A 99 -4.61 7.93 6.05
CA PRO A 99 -4.00 9.19 5.61
C PRO A 99 -3.81 9.27 4.09
N VAL A 100 -3.37 8.18 3.46
CA VAL A 100 -3.18 8.14 2.00
C VAL A 100 -4.51 8.24 1.27
N SER A 101 -5.52 7.48 1.69
CA SER A 101 -6.86 7.57 1.08
C SER A 101 -7.51 8.93 1.32
N SER A 102 -7.23 9.60 2.45
CA SER A 102 -7.70 10.96 2.73
C SER A 102 -7.03 11.98 1.82
N PHE A 103 -5.71 11.88 1.64
CA PHE A 103 -4.95 12.71 0.68
C PHE A 103 -5.51 12.57 -0.73
N LEU A 104 -5.66 11.34 -1.24
CA LEU A 104 -6.18 11.11 -2.60
C LEU A 104 -7.62 11.59 -2.81
N GLN A 105 -8.38 11.75 -1.72
CA GLN A 105 -9.74 12.28 -1.77
C GLN A 105 -9.81 13.80 -1.60
N HIS A 106 -8.75 14.42 -1.05
CA HIS A 106 -8.69 15.84 -0.74
C HIS A 106 -8.77 16.71 -2.01
N PRO A 107 -9.59 17.78 -2.04
CA PRO A 107 -9.77 18.61 -3.23
C PRO A 107 -8.45 19.16 -3.81
N ALA A 108 -7.60 19.76 -2.97
CA ALA A 108 -6.32 20.31 -3.43
C ALA A 108 -5.36 19.24 -4.00
N ALA A 109 -5.39 18.02 -3.45
CA ALA A 109 -4.56 16.93 -3.96
C ALA A 109 -5.10 16.43 -5.30
N LYS A 110 -6.43 16.31 -5.47
CA LYS A 110 -7.03 15.95 -6.76
C LYS A 110 -6.71 16.97 -7.85
N GLU A 111 -6.78 18.26 -7.51
CA GLU A 111 -6.41 19.34 -8.40
C GLU A 111 -4.94 19.24 -8.82
N TYR A 112 -4.04 19.07 -7.86
CA TYR A 112 -2.61 18.91 -8.12
C TYR A 112 -2.28 17.67 -8.98
N LEU A 113 -2.95 16.54 -8.74
CA LEU A 113 -2.71 15.27 -9.41
C LEU A 113 -3.33 15.17 -10.82
N ASN A 114 -4.14 16.15 -11.23
CA ASN A 114 -4.81 16.15 -12.52
C ASN A 114 -3.80 16.19 -13.68
N GLY A 115 -3.85 15.17 -14.55
CA GLY A 115 -2.94 15.00 -15.69
C GLY A 115 -1.50 14.65 -15.32
N LYS A 116 -1.14 14.59 -14.03
CA LYS A 116 0.21 14.23 -13.59
C LYS A 116 0.48 12.75 -13.81
N LYS A 117 1.72 12.43 -14.18
CA LYS A 117 2.23 11.07 -14.25
C LYS A 117 2.50 10.59 -12.83
N VAL A 118 1.87 9.48 -12.44
CA VAL A 118 1.93 8.96 -11.08
C VAL A 118 2.54 7.55 -11.08
N ILE A 119 3.54 7.33 -10.23
CA ILE A 119 3.99 6.00 -9.81
C ILE A 119 3.55 5.75 -8.37
N THR A 120 3.03 4.57 -8.09
CA THR A 120 2.75 4.12 -6.72
C THR A 120 3.87 3.24 -6.20
N VAL A 121 4.27 3.44 -4.95
CA VAL A 121 5.26 2.61 -4.25
C VAL A 121 4.61 2.06 -2.99
N VAL A 122 4.45 0.74 -2.95
CA VAL A 122 3.71 0.07 -1.88
C VAL A 122 4.66 -0.73 -1.01
N GLY A 123 4.66 -0.45 0.30
CA GLY A 123 5.23 -1.33 1.31
C GLY A 123 4.11 -2.11 1.98
N THR A 124 4.08 -3.43 1.82
CA THR A 124 3.00 -4.28 2.36
C THR A 124 3.55 -5.49 3.10
N ARG A 125 2.69 -6.15 3.87
CA ARG A 125 2.95 -7.52 4.34
C ARG A 125 3.02 -8.45 3.13
N ASN A 126 1.90 -8.78 2.50
CA ASN A 126 1.88 -9.68 1.33
C ASN A 126 0.55 -9.67 0.56
N MET A 127 -0.32 -8.70 0.88
CA MET A 127 -1.64 -8.54 0.26
C MET A 127 -1.79 -7.08 -0.11
N TRP A 128 -1.95 -6.82 -1.40
CA TRP A 128 -1.93 -5.47 -1.96
C TRP A 128 -2.97 -5.26 -3.05
N VAL A 129 -3.61 -6.33 -3.52
CA VAL A 129 -4.45 -6.27 -4.73
C VAL A 129 -5.72 -5.45 -4.50
N SER A 130 -6.37 -5.61 -3.34
CA SER A 130 -7.56 -4.82 -2.99
C SER A 130 -7.20 -3.36 -2.70
N CYS A 131 -6.01 -3.13 -2.14
CA CYS A 131 -5.48 -1.78 -1.98
C CYS A 131 -5.27 -1.12 -3.36
N HIS A 132 -4.68 -1.86 -4.30
CA HIS A 132 -4.46 -1.43 -5.67
C HIS A 132 -5.77 -1.09 -6.40
N ASP A 133 -6.81 -1.92 -6.27
CA ASP A 133 -8.15 -1.61 -6.79
C ASP A 133 -8.69 -0.27 -6.26
N ASN A 134 -8.52 -0.02 -4.96
CA ASN A 134 -8.95 1.24 -4.35
C ASN A 134 -8.13 2.44 -4.83
N ILE A 135 -6.80 2.29 -4.96
CA ILE A 135 -5.91 3.33 -5.50
C ILE A 135 -6.27 3.66 -6.94
N ASN A 136 -6.53 2.65 -7.78
CA ASN A 136 -6.98 2.85 -9.16
C ASN A 136 -8.22 3.76 -9.21
N ASN A 137 -9.22 3.46 -8.39
CA ASN A 137 -10.45 4.25 -8.31
C ASN A 137 -10.18 5.70 -7.89
N TYR A 138 -9.22 5.94 -7.00
CA TYR A 138 -8.86 7.30 -6.59
C TYR A 138 -8.12 8.05 -7.69
N LEU A 139 -7.17 7.41 -8.37
CA LEU A 139 -6.37 8.02 -9.44
C LEU A 139 -7.21 8.34 -10.68
N ILE A 140 -8.19 7.48 -11.02
CA ILE A 140 -9.18 7.77 -12.07
C ILE A 140 -9.99 9.02 -11.70
N LYS A 141 -10.45 9.13 -10.44
CA LYS A 141 -11.24 10.28 -9.96
C LYS A 141 -10.45 11.59 -9.91
N SER A 142 -9.12 11.53 -9.80
CA SER A 142 -8.24 12.70 -9.91
C SER A 142 -7.75 12.95 -11.33
N ASN A 143 -8.19 12.16 -12.32
CA ASN A 143 -7.72 12.24 -13.70
C ASN A 143 -6.19 12.15 -13.81
N SER A 144 -5.58 11.29 -12.99
CA SER A 144 -4.13 11.11 -12.96
C SER A 144 -3.69 10.02 -13.94
N ASN A 145 -2.51 10.20 -14.53
CA ASN A 145 -1.92 9.24 -15.45
C ASN A 145 -1.12 8.21 -14.64
N TRP A 146 -1.73 7.07 -14.28
CA TRP A 146 -1.05 6.03 -13.52
C TRP A 146 -0.10 5.22 -14.41
N VAL A 147 1.19 5.56 -14.34
CA VAL A 147 2.23 5.06 -15.27
C VAL A 147 3.08 3.94 -14.69
N GLY A 148 2.98 3.68 -13.38
CA GLY A 148 3.72 2.60 -12.75
C GLY A 148 3.25 2.26 -11.34
N ASN A 149 3.46 1.01 -10.95
CA ASN A 149 3.25 0.52 -9.60
C ASN A 149 4.43 -0.38 -9.22
N ILE A 150 5.01 -0.12 -8.06
CA ILE A 150 6.06 -0.90 -7.42
C ILE A 150 5.49 -1.41 -6.10
N THR A 151 5.66 -2.69 -5.80
CA THR A 151 5.14 -3.32 -4.59
C THR A 151 6.19 -4.21 -3.95
N LEU A 152 6.63 -3.80 -2.77
CA LEU A 152 7.53 -4.55 -1.92
C LEU A 152 6.71 -5.21 -0.81
N GLU A 153 6.95 -6.50 -0.62
CA GLU A 153 6.23 -7.35 0.31
C GLU A 153 7.20 -8.02 1.29
N ASP A 154 6.71 -8.27 2.50
CA ASP A 154 7.26 -9.29 3.38
C ASP A 154 7.09 -10.68 2.74
N ARG A 155 8.23 -11.30 2.42
CA ARG A 155 8.29 -12.61 1.76
C ARG A 155 8.17 -13.80 2.71
N HIS A 156 8.03 -13.59 4.02
CA HIS A 156 7.79 -14.69 4.94
C HIS A 156 6.44 -15.38 4.66
N ASN A 157 6.28 -16.59 5.19
CA ASN A 157 5.00 -17.29 5.13
C ASN A 157 3.89 -16.43 5.74
N ASN A 158 2.69 -16.42 5.13
CA ASN A 158 1.60 -15.54 5.54
C ASN A 158 1.29 -15.54 7.04
N LEU A 159 1.31 -16.70 7.71
CA LEU A 159 1.04 -16.76 9.15
C LEU A 159 2.19 -16.20 9.99
N VAL A 160 3.44 -16.49 9.58
CA VAL A 160 4.63 -15.92 10.21
C VAL A 160 4.63 -14.40 10.06
N SER A 161 4.34 -13.89 8.86
CA SER A 161 4.20 -12.46 8.58
C SER A 161 3.09 -11.80 9.40
N VAL A 162 1.99 -12.51 9.68
CA VAL A 162 0.93 -12.02 10.57
C VAL A 162 1.46 -11.88 11.99
N LEU A 163 2.18 -12.87 12.51
CA LEU A 163 2.74 -12.81 13.85
C LEU A 163 3.79 -11.70 13.99
N THR A 164 4.69 -11.56 13.01
CA THR A 164 5.72 -10.53 13.02
C THR A 164 5.13 -9.13 12.87
N ILE A 165 4.10 -8.93 12.03
CA ILE A 165 3.47 -7.61 11.87
C ILE A 165 2.70 -7.20 13.13
N PHE A 166 2.00 -8.12 13.81
CA PHE A 166 1.33 -7.79 15.07
C PHE A 166 2.35 -7.45 16.16
N ARG A 167 3.44 -8.23 16.29
CA ARG A 167 4.55 -7.90 17.19
C ARG A 167 5.10 -6.50 16.90
N TRP A 168 5.33 -6.18 15.63
CA TRP A 168 5.92 -4.90 15.28
C TRP A 168 4.95 -3.73 15.49
N LEU A 169 3.70 -3.86 15.07
CA LEU A 169 2.73 -2.78 15.18
C LEU A 169 2.25 -2.55 16.61
N ILE A 170 2.12 -3.60 17.44
CA ILE A 170 1.60 -3.49 18.81
C ILE A 170 2.74 -3.32 19.82
N ASP A 171 3.78 -4.16 19.73
CA ASP A 171 4.87 -4.16 20.72
C ASP A 171 6.04 -3.25 20.30
N GLY A 172 6.04 -2.75 19.07
CA GLY A 172 7.11 -1.91 18.53
C GLY A 172 8.38 -2.67 18.11
N ILE A 173 8.38 -4.01 18.17
CA ILE A 173 9.58 -4.83 17.97
C ILE A 173 9.65 -5.30 16.52
N LYS A 174 10.53 -4.67 15.74
CA LYS A 174 10.77 -5.04 14.34
C LYS A 174 11.71 -6.24 14.23
N GLU A 175 12.73 -6.25 15.08
CA GLU A 175 13.90 -7.10 15.01
C GLU A 175 13.55 -8.59 15.11
N LYS A 176 14.45 -9.43 14.57
CA LYS A 176 14.38 -10.87 14.75
C LYS A 176 14.42 -11.22 16.24
N THR A 177 13.51 -12.09 16.66
CA THR A 177 13.52 -12.69 18.00
C THR A 177 13.96 -14.16 17.91
N LYS A 178 14.00 -14.86 19.04
CA LYS A 178 14.33 -16.29 19.10
C LYS A 178 13.41 -17.16 18.24
N TYR A 179 12.13 -16.80 18.09
CA TYR A 179 11.10 -17.63 17.45
C TYR A 179 10.55 -17.07 16.15
N LEU A 180 10.68 -15.75 15.93
CA LEU A 180 10.09 -15.06 14.79
C LEU A 180 11.16 -14.22 14.07
N PRO A 181 11.16 -14.20 12.73
CA PRO A 181 12.09 -13.39 11.97
C PRO A 181 11.80 -11.88 12.14
N GLU A 182 12.55 -11.04 11.42
CA GLU A 182 12.28 -9.61 11.33
C GLU A 182 10.92 -9.36 10.67
N ALA A 183 10.23 -8.29 11.07
CA ALA A 183 8.93 -7.92 10.53
C ALA A 183 9.01 -7.00 9.30
N GLY A 184 8.09 -7.20 8.37
CA GLY A 184 7.92 -6.36 7.19
C GLY A 184 8.88 -6.70 6.05
N VAL A 185 9.06 -5.75 5.13
CA VAL A 185 9.96 -5.90 3.99
C VAL A 185 11.41 -6.04 4.47
N SER A 186 12.13 -7.03 3.92
CA SER A 186 13.53 -7.30 4.25
C SER A 186 14.44 -6.15 3.83
N GLN A 187 15.57 -5.95 4.53
CA GLN A 187 16.53 -4.93 4.13
C GLN A 187 17.10 -5.20 2.73
N GLU A 188 17.33 -6.47 2.39
CA GLU A 188 17.75 -6.88 1.04
C GLU A 188 16.77 -6.41 -0.04
N ASP A 189 15.46 -6.59 0.17
CA ASP A 189 14.44 -6.12 -0.79
C ASP A 189 14.36 -4.59 -0.85
N ILE A 190 14.56 -3.91 0.30
CA ILE A 190 14.64 -2.44 0.36
C ILE A 190 15.85 -1.95 -0.44
N ASP A 191 17.01 -2.58 -0.32
CA ASP A 191 18.23 -2.18 -1.04
C ASP A 191 18.11 -2.47 -2.54
N ASN A 192 17.57 -3.63 -2.89
CA ASN A 192 17.41 -4.09 -4.27
C ASN A 192 16.38 -3.30 -5.09
N VAL A 193 15.49 -2.52 -4.46
CA VAL A 193 14.52 -1.68 -5.18
C VAL A 193 15.19 -0.59 -6.02
N SER A 194 16.40 -0.18 -5.64
CA SER A 194 17.22 0.78 -6.38
C SER A 194 17.51 0.33 -7.81
N ASN A 195 17.46 -0.98 -8.11
CA ASN A 195 17.64 -1.53 -9.45
C ASN A 195 16.56 -1.10 -10.46
N ILE A 196 15.44 -0.55 -9.99
CA ILE A 196 14.35 -0.01 -10.82
C ILE A 196 14.62 1.43 -11.24
N ALA A 197 15.46 2.17 -10.49
CA ALA A 197 15.74 3.58 -10.72
C ALA A 197 16.17 3.93 -12.17
N PRO A 198 17.05 3.16 -12.83
CA PRO A 198 17.44 3.44 -14.21
C PRO A 198 16.26 3.40 -15.20
N GLU A 199 15.25 2.58 -14.94
CA GLU A 199 14.07 2.46 -15.80
C GLU A 199 13.13 3.67 -15.68
N ILE A 200 13.03 4.23 -14.47
CA ILE A 200 12.30 5.48 -14.21
C ILE A 200 13.03 6.63 -14.89
N LEU A 201 14.35 6.73 -14.70
CA LEU A 201 15.18 7.78 -15.29
C LEU A 201 15.14 7.74 -16.83
N LYS A 202 15.18 6.54 -17.42
CA LYS A 202 14.99 6.35 -18.86
C LYS A 202 13.65 6.91 -19.33
N SER A 203 12.56 6.61 -18.62
CA SER A 203 11.22 7.10 -18.96
C SER A 203 11.12 8.63 -18.87
N LEU A 204 11.78 9.23 -17.88
CA LEU A 204 11.89 10.69 -17.76
C LEU A 204 12.66 11.28 -18.95
N ARG A 205 13.83 10.71 -19.30
CA ARG A 205 14.70 11.14 -20.41
C ARG A 205 14.03 11.05 -21.77
N GLU A 206 13.28 9.99 -22.01
CA GLU A 206 12.61 9.72 -23.29
C GLU A 206 11.19 10.29 -23.34
N ASN A 207 10.67 10.79 -22.20
CA ASN A 207 9.26 11.14 -21.99
C ASN A 207 8.29 10.02 -22.43
N GLU A 208 8.71 8.77 -22.30
CA GLU A 208 7.96 7.56 -22.68
C GLU A 208 7.69 6.72 -21.43
N PHE A 209 6.40 6.61 -21.08
CA PHE A 209 5.98 5.95 -19.84
C PHE A 209 5.12 4.70 -20.08
N ASN A 210 4.64 4.45 -21.31
CA ASN A 210 3.75 3.32 -21.58
C ASN A 210 4.45 1.97 -21.36
N THR A 211 5.78 1.96 -21.51
CA THR A 211 6.60 0.75 -21.33
C THR A 211 7.23 0.65 -19.94
N LEU A 212 7.10 1.67 -19.08
CA LEU A 212 7.71 1.71 -17.76
C LEU A 212 7.23 0.56 -16.87
N GLN A 213 5.91 0.34 -16.77
CA GLN A 213 5.38 -0.71 -15.91
C GLN A 213 5.88 -2.10 -16.30
N LYS A 214 6.02 -2.37 -17.60
CA LYS A 214 6.58 -3.63 -18.08
C LYS A 214 8.01 -3.82 -17.56
N ARG A 215 8.86 -2.79 -17.65
CA ARG A 215 10.24 -2.84 -17.16
C ARG A 215 10.32 -2.97 -15.63
N ILE A 216 9.42 -2.32 -14.89
CA ILE A 216 9.27 -2.50 -13.43
C ILE A 216 9.01 -3.99 -13.11
N VAL A 217 8.08 -4.63 -13.81
CA VAL A 217 7.75 -6.06 -13.61
C VAL A 217 8.94 -6.95 -13.97
N GLU A 218 9.65 -6.68 -15.06
CA GLU A 218 10.84 -7.43 -15.48
C GLU A 218 11.99 -7.34 -14.45
N LYS A 219 12.09 -6.22 -13.73
CA LYS A 219 13.02 -6.04 -12.60
C LYS A 219 12.50 -6.62 -11.27
N GLY A 220 11.35 -7.29 -11.27
CA GLY A 220 10.76 -7.87 -10.07
C GLY A 220 10.08 -6.87 -9.13
N GLY A 221 9.80 -5.65 -9.61
CA GLY A 221 9.17 -4.59 -8.82
C GLY A 221 7.71 -4.86 -8.46
N VAL A 222 7.06 -5.85 -9.08
CA VAL A 222 5.72 -6.33 -8.70
C VAL A 222 5.64 -7.84 -8.89
N VAL A 223 5.19 -8.55 -7.86
CA VAL A 223 4.93 -9.99 -7.90
C VAL A 223 3.47 -10.25 -7.59
N PHE A 224 2.84 -11.15 -8.38
CA PHE A 224 1.43 -11.51 -8.22
C PHE A 224 1.30 -12.94 -7.68
N HIS A 225 0.75 -13.06 -6.47
CA HIS A 225 0.52 -14.34 -5.79
C HIS A 225 -0.92 -14.79 -5.88
N TYR A 226 -1.18 -15.87 -6.62
CA TYR A 226 -2.54 -16.36 -6.87
C TYR A 226 -3.31 -16.76 -5.60
N SER A 227 -2.65 -17.47 -4.68
CA SER A 227 -3.27 -17.92 -3.43
C SER A 227 -3.65 -16.74 -2.54
N LEU A 228 -2.74 -15.76 -2.40
CA LEU A 228 -2.98 -14.56 -1.61
C LEU A 228 -4.08 -13.70 -2.22
N TYR A 229 -4.10 -13.52 -3.55
CA TYR A 229 -5.17 -12.82 -4.24
C TYR A 229 -6.56 -13.38 -3.89
N GLN A 230 -6.73 -14.70 -3.93
CA GLN A 230 -8.02 -15.32 -3.66
C GLN A 230 -8.46 -15.13 -2.20
N ILE A 231 -7.54 -15.31 -1.26
CA ILE A 231 -7.79 -15.09 0.18
C ILE A 231 -8.13 -13.62 0.43
N GLU A 232 -7.35 -12.72 -0.16
CA GLU A 232 -7.52 -11.27 -0.06
C GLU A 232 -8.89 -10.83 -0.58
N ARG A 233 -9.34 -11.33 -1.74
CA ARG A 233 -10.67 -11.00 -2.30
C ARG A 233 -11.82 -11.37 -1.37
N VAL A 234 -11.77 -12.57 -0.78
CA VAL A 234 -12.80 -13.01 0.17
C VAL A 234 -12.72 -12.18 1.46
N GLY A 235 -11.52 -12.00 2.00
CA GLY A 235 -11.28 -11.17 3.18
C GLY A 235 -11.77 -9.74 3.01
N HIS A 236 -11.44 -9.09 1.89
CA HIS A 236 -11.82 -7.72 1.59
C HIS A 236 -13.36 -7.57 1.52
N LYS A 237 -14.07 -8.53 0.93
CA LYS A 237 -15.55 -8.54 0.93
C LYS A 237 -16.11 -8.66 2.36
N MET A 238 -15.62 -9.62 3.14
CA MET A 238 -16.08 -9.82 4.52
C MET A 238 -15.78 -8.62 5.41
N PHE A 239 -14.62 -8.00 5.26
CA PHE A 239 -14.24 -6.80 5.97
C PHE A 239 -15.16 -5.62 5.61
N GLY A 240 -15.63 -5.53 4.35
CA GLY A 240 -16.63 -4.54 3.95
C GLY A 240 -17.95 -4.69 4.73
N ILE A 241 -18.43 -5.92 4.92
CA ILE A 241 -19.64 -6.19 5.70
C ILE A 241 -19.43 -5.84 7.18
N TRP A 242 -18.30 -6.28 7.77
CA TRP A 242 -17.97 -6.02 9.16
C TRP A 242 -17.81 -4.54 9.47
N SER A 243 -17.08 -3.80 8.63
CA SER A 243 -16.90 -2.35 8.79
C SER A 243 -18.23 -1.60 8.70
N GLY A 244 -19.09 -1.94 7.73
CA GLY A 244 -20.44 -1.37 7.63
C GLY A 244 -21.32 -1.71 8.84
N PHE A 245 -21.22 -2.94 9.37
CA PHE A 245 -21.88 -3.32 10.62
C PHE A 245 -21.39 -2.49 11.81
N VAL A 246 -20.09 -2.25 11.95
CA VAL A 246 -19.56 -1.41 13.04
C VAL A 246 -20.04 0.04 12.89
N LEU A 247 -19.91 0.64 11.70
CA LEU A 247 -20.26 2.04 11.45
C LEU A 247 -21.74 2.36 11.66
N LYS A 248 -22.64 1.40 11.42
CA LYS A 248 -24.07 1.55 11.76
C LYS A 248 -24.33 1.79 13.26
N LYS A 249 -23.35 1.56 14.14
CA LYS A 249 -23.49 1.75 15.58
C LYS A 249 -22.96 3.10 16.08
N GLY A 250 -21.94 3.65 15.42
CA GLY A 250 -21.26 4.87 15.84
C GLY A 250 -20.03 5.18 14.98
N GLY A 251 -19.69 6.47 14.90
CA GLY A 251 -18.53 6.99 14.18
C GLY A 251 -17.21 6.77 14.91
N PHE A 252 -16.13 7.39 14.43
CA PHE A 252 -14.79 7.21 15.02
C PHE A 252 -14.78 7.49 16.53
N ASN A 253 -14.20 6.58 17.32
CA ASN A 253 -14.16 6.62 18.79
C ASN A 253 -15.51 6.65 19.54
N ASP A 254 -16.65 6.45 18.87
CA ASP A 254 -17.94 6.36 19.56
C ASP A 254 -17.98 5.11 20.47
N PRO A 255 -18.19 5.26 21.80
CA PRO A 255 -18.25 4.14 22.74
C PRO A 255 -19.29 3.09 22.37
N ALA A 256 -20.38 3.47 21.70
CA ALA A 256 -21.45 2.57 21.30
C ALA A 256 -20.97 1.43 20.38
N ARG A 257 -19.90 1.67 19.60
CA ARG A 257 -19.36 0.71 18.63
C ARG A 257 -18.35 -0.28 19.21
N ALA A 258 -17.86 -0.04 20.44
CA ALA A 258 -16.80 -0.82 21.08
C ALA A 258 -17.09 -2.33 21.12
N ARG A 259 -18.33 -2.72 21.43
CA ARG A 259 -18.73 -4.15 21.43
C ARG A 259 -18.59 -4.79 20.05
N ARG A 260 -18.97 -4.07 18.97
CA ARG A 260 -18.87 -4.59 17.60
C ARG A 260 -17.41 -4.72 17.16
N LEU A 261 -16.54 -3.79 17.57
CA LEU A 261 -15.10 -3.88 17.34
C LEU A 261 -14.46 -5.07 18.07
N LYS A 262 -14.86 -5.33 19.32
CA LYS A 262 -14.39 -6.51 20.07
C LYS A 262 -14.84 -7.84 19.43
N LEU A 263 -16.05 -7.89 18.88
CA LEU A 263 -16.50 -9.05 18.10
C LEU A 263 -15.68 -9.22 16.81
N PHE A 264 -15.39 -8.11 16.12
CA PHE A 264 -14.55 -8.13 14.94
C PHE A 264 -13.11 -8.57 15.24
N SER A 265 -12.51 -8.17 16.36
CA SER A 265 -11.16 -8.59 16.72
C SER A 265 -11.07 -10.10 16.95
N TRP A 266 -12.05 -10.69 17.65
CA TRP A 266 -12.16 -12.14 17.80
C TRP A 266 -12.40 -12.85 16.46
N TYR A 267 -13.28 -12.31 15.62
CA TYR A 267 -13.48 -12.81 14.27
C TYR A 267 -12.18 -12.79 13.46
N LEU A 268 -11.43 -11.69 13.49
CA LEU A 268 -10.17 -11.55 12.76
C LEU A 268 -9.16 -12.62 13.19
N MET A 269 -8.99 -12.82 14.50
CA MET A 269 -8.10 -13.86 15.02
C MET A 269 -8.54 -15.25 14.56
N PHE A 270 -9.84 -15.54 14.62
CA PHE A 270 -10.38 -16.82 14.14
C PHE A 270 -10.11 -17.03 12.63
N VAL A 271 -10.34 -16.00 11.81
CA VAL A 271 -10.07 -16.10 10.36
C VAL A 271 -8.58 -16.33 10.09
N LEU A 272 -7.70 -15.61 10.78
CA LEU A 272 -6.26 -15.70 10.55
C LEU A 272 -5.68 -17.06 10.96
N PHE A 273 -6.04 -17.58 12.15
CA PHE A 273 -5.45 -18.80 12.69
C PHE A 273 -6.18 -20.09 12.32
N VAL A 274 -7.46 -20.02 11.97
CA VAL A 274 -8.28 -21.21 11.67
C VAL A 274 -8.67 -21.27 10.21
N ILE A 275 -9.28 -20.21 9.66
CA ILE A 275 -9.81 -20.25 8.29
C ILE A 275 -8.69 -20.14 7.25
N SER A 276 -7.72 -19.24 7.43
CA SER A 276 -6.68 -18.97 6.43
C SER A 276 -5.81 -20.19 6.10
N PRO A 277 -5.36 -21.02 7.06
CA PRO A 277 -4.60 -22.24 6.74
C PRO A 277 -5.42 -23.25 5.92
N VAL A 278 -6.68 -23.48 6.32
CA VAL A 278 -7.60 -24.40 5.63
C VAL A 278 -7.94 -23.89 4.23
N GLY A 279 -8.27 -22.60 4.11
CA GLY A 279 -8.58 -21.97 2.83
C GLY A 279 -7.40 -22.01 1.86
N SER A 280 -6.18 -21.75 2.35
CA SER A 280 -4.96 -21.84 1.53
C SER A 280 -4.76 -23.24 0.96
N PHE A 281 -5.00 -24.28 1.78
CA PHE A 281 -4.89 -25.68 1.36
C PHE A 281 -5.92 -26.04 0.28
N VAL A 282 -7.18 -25.64 0.45
CA VAL A 282 -8.23 -25.89 -0.56
C VAL A 282 -7.94 -25.16 -1.87
N LEU A 283 -7.49 -23.91 -1.81
CA LEU A 283 -7.16 -23.14 -3.02
C LEU A 283 -5.96 -23.73 -3.77
N TRP A 284 -4.97 -24.24 -3.04
CA TRP A 284 -3.85 -24.97 -3.63
C TRP A 284 -4.32 -26.22 -4.38
N LEU A 285 -5.23 -26.99 -3.81
CA LEU A 285 -5.82 -28.17 -4.47
C LEU A 285 -6.59 -27.82 -5.75
N LEU A 286 -7.30 -26.69 -5.75
CA LEU A 286 -8.11 -26.22 -6.88
C LEU A 286 -7.34 -25.41 -7.93
N PHE A 287 -6.05 -25.12 -7.69
CA PHE A 287 -5.21 -24.33 -8.58
C PHE A 287 -5.16 -24.83 -10.05
N PRO A 288 -4.96 -26.13 -10.36
CA PRO A 288 -4.84 -26.58 -11.75
C PRO A 288 -6.10 -26.32 -12.57
N LEU A 289 -7.28 -26.36 -11.95
CA LEU A 289 -8.57 -26.12 -12.60
C LEU A 289 -8.80 -24.63 -12.94
N ARG A 290 -8.09 -23.71 -12.28
CA ARG A 290 -8.30 -22.25 -12.38
C ARG A 290 -7.18 -21.52 -13.13
N ARG A 291 -6.16 -22.23 -13.61
CA ARG A 291 -4.93 -21.66 -14.18
C ARG A 291 -5.17 -20.66 -15.32
N LYS A 292 -6.12 -20.94 -16.23
CA LYS A 292 -6.42 -20.08 -17.39
C LYS A 292 -7.08 -18.75 -17.00
N SER A 293 -8.07 -18.78 -16.10
CA SER A 293 -8.73 -17.55 -15.61
C SER A 293 -7.76 -16.69 -14.80
N LEU A 294 -6.90 -17.32 -14.00
CA LEU A 294 -5.93 -16.63 -13.17
C LEU A 294 -4.84 -15.92 -13.99
N SER A 295 -4.43 -16.45 -15.15
CA SER A 295 -3.39 -15.80 -15.97
C SER A 295 -3.81 -14.44 -16.55
N GLN A 296 -5.09 -14.28 -16.89
CA GLN A 296 -5.64 -13.00 -17.35
C GLN A 296 -5.66 -11.98 -16.20
N ILE A 297 -6.13 -12.41 -15.02
CA ILE A 297 -6.15 -11.59 -13.80
C ILE A 297 -4.73 -11.13 -13.43
N ARG A 298 -3.74 -12.02 -13.53
CA ARG A 298 -2.33 -11.67 -13.30
C ARG A 298 -1.86 -10.54 -14.22
N LYS A 299 -2.20 -10.59 -15.50
CA LYS A 299 -1.80 -9.54 -16.46
C LYS A 299 -2.40 -8.18 -16.08
N LYS A 300 -3.67 -8.15 -15.67
CA LYS A 300 -4.36 -6.93 -15.21
C LYS A 300 -3.53 -6.20 -14.14
N TYR A 301 -3.21 -6.91 -13.05
CA TYR A 301 -2.54 -6.30 -11.90
C TYR A 301 -1.04 -6.04 -12.10
N LEU A 302 -0.36 -6.84 -12.93
CA LEU A 302 1.07 -6.61 -13.19
C LEU A 302 1.30 -5.42 -14.12
N TYR A 303 0.43 -5.18 -15.09
CA TYR A 303 0.71 -4.26 -16.19
C TYR A 303 -0.23 -3.05 -16.25
N LEU A 304 -1.01 -2.79 -15.20
CA LEU A 304 -1.95 -1.67 -15.14
C LEU A 304 -2.94 -1.67 -16.32
N TYR A 305 -3.32 -2.84 -16.82
CA TYR A 305 -4.35 -2.95 -17.85
C TYR A 305 -5.74 -2.82 -17.22
N ASP A 306 -6.68 -2.20 -17.93
CA ASP A 306 -8.09 -2.22 -17.59
C ASP A 306 -8.75 -3.59 -17.85
#